data_AF-A0A3A8IC53-F1
#
_entry.id   AF-A0A3A8IC53-F1
#
_cell.length_a   1.000
_cell.length_b   1.000
_cell.length_c   1.000
_cell.angle_alpha   90.00
_cell.angle_beta   90.00
_cell.angle_gamma   90.00
#
_symmetry.space_group_name_H-M   'P 1'
#
loop_
_entity.id
_entity.type
_entity.pdbx_description
1 polymer ?
#
loop_
_entity_poly.entity_id
_entity_poly.type
_entity_poly.pdbx_seq_one_letter_code
_entity_poly.pdbx_strand_id
1 'polypeptide(L)'
;MKRSRSRIILGVALLSGGVSAWLWMGQETPATAPPVAQADVKAPAAPVAPTAARAPSVKTPPSLAAAPAPVPGVERPPLMPKELIAQVLEDNKPLGLFMHYHKHVLLDAQGRDEYRKLLSGPEMMKTMADGLKDPGRGEVEPREQYERLMEVDYFKAALAWKDNPQREQLLAHAEDVILQQNIFGGQDTERRYMLAGGKMEMYRLLAEQDMQRALALGERARGTNMEQLTAWMATEEQRRRTQEEQIRLEMQAQARNSAAP
;
A
#
# COMPACT_ATOMS: atom_id res chain seq x y z
N MET A 1 47.66 -2.97 47.17
CA MET A 1 48.35 -4.16 46.60
C MET A 1 47.77 -4.43 45.23
N LYS A 2 48.62 -4.42 44.19
CA LYS A 2 48.30 -4.54 42.76
C LYS A 2 48.42 -5.99 42.30
N ARG A 3 47.49 -6.50 41.48
CA ARG A 3 47.64 -7.69 40.62
C ARG A 3 46.88 -7.38 39.30
N SER A 4 47.56 -6.95 38.22
CA SER A 4 48.24 -7.74 37.16
C SER A 4 47.26 -8.63 36.38
N ARG A 5 46.72 -8.18 35.23
CA ARG A 5 47.24 -8.19 33.83
C ARG A 5 47.15 -9.55 33.10
N SER A 6 46.46 -9.47 31.96
CA SER A 6 46.67 -10.16 30.67
C SER A 6 46.23 -11.61 30.48
N ARG A 7 45.39 -11.81 29.45
CA ARG A 7 45.71 -12.62 28.26
C ARG A 7 44.89 -12.15 27.04
N ILE A 8 45.63 -11.76 26.02
CA ILE A 8 45.24 -11.46 24.64
C ILE A 8 45.47 -12.74 23.82
N ILE A 9 44.50 -13.19 23.04
CA ILE A 9 44.65 -14.00 21.80
C ILE A 9 43.40 -13.67 20.96
N LEU A 10 43.38 -12.66 20.08
CA LEU A 10 43.83 -12.63 18.68
C LEU A 10 43.52 -13.91 17.88
N GLY A 11 42.38 -13.92 17.18
CA GLY A 11 42.05 -14.89 16.15
C GLY A 11 41.56 -14.16 14.90
N VAL A 12 42.50 -13.72 14.07
CA VAL A 12 42.26 -13.26 12.69
C VAL A 12 42.46 -14.46 11.78
N ALA A 13 41.43 -14.83 11.01
CA ALA A 13 41.57 -15.73 9.87
C ALA A 13 40.88 -15.10 8.66
N LEU A 14 41.74 -14.54 7.79
CA LEU A 14 41.51 -14.24 6.39
C LEU A 14 41.17 -15.50 5.61
N LEU A 15 40.25 -15.38 4.65
CA LEU A 15 40.15 -16.13 3.37
C LEU A 15 39.07 -15.40 2.54
N SER A 16 39.39 -14.34 1.78
CA SER A 16 39.98 -14.36 0.42
C SER A 16 39.55 -15.57 -0.44
N GLY A 17 38.63 -15.32 -1.38
CA GLY A 17 38.36 -16.24 -2.49
C GLY A 17 37.13 -15.82 -3.30
N GLY A 18 37.34 -15.43 -4.56
CA GLY A 18 36.28 -15.52 -5.58
C GLY A 18 35.83 -14.24 -6.31
N VAL A 19 36.75 -13.35 -6.70
CA VAL A 19 36.51 -12.51 -7.89
C VAL A 19 36.86 -13.38 -9.10
N SER A 20 35.85 -13.74 -9.90
CA SER A 20 36.05 -14.39 -11.20
C SER A 20 34.94 -13.95 -12.16
N ALA A 21 35.31 -12.94 -12.95
CA ALA A 21 34.93 -12.69 -14.34
C ALA A 21 33.71 -13.44 -14.90
N TRP A 22 32.59 -12.73 -15.05
CA TRP A 22 31.60 -12.96 -16.12
C TRP A 22 31.29 -11.62 -16.79
N LEU A 23 32.25 -11.18 -17.61
CA LEU A 23 32.11 -10.10 -18.57
C LEU A 23 32.51 -10.73 -19.91
N TRP A 24 31.51 -10.92 -20.79
CA TRP A 24 31.55 -11.19 -22.24
C TRP A 24 30.71 -12.40 -22.67
N MET A 25 29.53 -12.14 -23.23
CA MET A 25 29.14 -12.60 -24.58
C MET A 25 27.68 -12.20 -24.84
N GLY A 26 27.45 -11.47 -25.94
CA GLY A 26 26.10 -11.13 -26.40
C GLY A 26 25.92 -9.71 -26.90
N GLN A 27 26.88 -9.14 -27.64
CA GLN A 27 26.56 -8.04 -28.56
C GLN A 27 25.86 -8.64 -29.78
N GLU A 28 24.53 -8.67 -29.75
CA GLU A 28 23.74 -8.88 -30.96
C GLU A 28 23.77 -7.60 -31.79
N THR A 29 24.35 -7.73 -32.97
CA THR A 29 24.33 -6.77 -34.06
C THR A 29 22.90 -6.30 -34.36
N PRO A 30 22.64 -4.98 -34.50
CA PRO A 30 21.36 -4.52 -34.99
C PRO A 30 21.20 -4.93 -36.46
N ALA A 31 20.22 -5.80 -36.72
CA ALA A 31 19.79 -6.17 -38.05
C ALA A 31 19.34 -4.91 -38.81
N THR A 32 19.97 -4.68 -39.95
CA THR A 32 19.66 -3.63 -40.90
C THR A 32 18.23 -3.82 -41.41
N ALA A 33 17.32 -2.93 -40.99
CA ALA A 33 15.95 -2.92 -41.51
C ALA A 33 15.94 -2.46 -42.98
N PRO A 34 15.15 -3.09 -43.86
CA PRO A 34 15.01 -2.66 -45.25
C PRO A 34 14.31 -1.29 -45.34
N PRO A 35 14.59 -0.48 -46.38
CA PRO A 35 13.95 0.81 -46.59
C PRO A 35 12.45 0.63 -46.81
N VAL A 36 11.64 1.21 -45.92
CA VAL A 36 10.19 1.28 -46.06
C VAL A 36 9.86 2.27 -47.17
N ALA A 37 9.10 1.80 -48.16
CA ALA A 37 8.58 2.59 -49.26
C ALA A 37 7.75 3.78 -48.73
N GLN A 38 8.03 4.98 -49.24
CA GLN A 38 7.20 6.15 -49.04
C GLN A 38 5.85 5.92 -49.74
N ALA A 39 4.80 5.70 -48.96
CA ALA A 39 3.44 5.77 -49.46
C ALA A 39 3.00 7.23 -49.53
N ASP A 40 2.50 7.64 -50.69
CA ASP A 40 1.91 8.95 -50.95
C ASP A 40 0.81 9.28 -49.93
N VAL A 41 1.03 10.33 -49.15
CA VAL A 41 0.02 10.90 -48.25
C VAL A 41 -1.00 11.66 -49.09
N LYS A 42 -2.13 11.00 -49.39
CA LYS A 42 -3.31 11.66 -49.92
C LYS A 42 -3.92 12.52 -48.81
N ALA A 43 -4.02 13.82 -49.06
CA ALA A 43 -4.58 14.81 -48.13
C ALA A 43 -5.99 14.39 -47.63
N PRO A 44 -6.28 14.48 -46.32
CA PRO A 44 -7.61 14.20 -45.81
C PRO A 44 -8.59 15.29 -46.26
N ALA A 45 -9.73 14.85 -46.79
CA ALA A 45 -10.84 15.71 -47.15
C ALA A 45 -11.37 16.47 -45.92
N ALA A 46 -11.79 17.72 -46.14
CA ALA A 46 -12.33 18.61 -45.11
C ALA A 46 -13.51 17.95 -44.36
N PRO A 47 -13.60 18.13 -43.01
CA PRO A 47 -14.72 17.59 -42.24
C PRO A 47 -16.01 18.33 -42.57
N VAL A 48 -17.01 17.59 -43.02
CA VAL A 48 -18.39 18.05 -43.18
C VAL A 48 -18.99 18.25 -41.77
N ALA A 49 -19.56 19.43 -41.53
CA ALA A 49 -20.20 19.76 -40.26
C ALA A 49 -21.35 18.78 -39.93
N PRO A 50 -21.38 18.18 -38.73
CA PRO A 50 -22.48 17.31 -38.34
C PRO A 50 -23.75 18.13 -38.09
N THR A 51 -24.80 17.79 -38.83
CA THR A 51 -26.18 18.23 -38.56
C THR A 51 -26.57 17.82 -37.14
N ALA A 52 -27.10 18.78 -36.37
CA ALA A 52 -27.51 18.57 -34.99
C ALA A 52 -28.66 17.54 -34.91
N ALA A 53 -28.31 16.27 -34.69
CA ALA A 53 -29.25 15.24 -34.31
C ALA A 53 -29.65 15.45 -32.84
N ARG A 54 -30.96 15.60 -32.63
CA ARG A 54 -31.62 15.74 -31.33
C ARG A 54 -31.22 14.56 -30.43
N ALA A 55 -30.55 14.84 -29.32
CA ALA A 55 -30.16 13.81 -28.36
C ALA A 55 -31.41 13.10 -27.80
N PRO A 56 -31.40 11.76 -27.68
CA PRO A 56 -32.46 11.03 -26.99
C PRO A 56 -32.45 11.41 -25.51
N SER A 57 -33.64 11.67 -24.97
CA SER A 57 -33.86 12.03 -23.57
C SER A 57 -33.24 10.96 -22.66
N VAL A 58 -32.23 11.36 -21.89
CA VAL A 58 -31.58 10.50 -20.90
C VAL A 58 -32.63 10.12 -19.86
N LYS A 59 -33.01 8.83 -19.84
CA LYS A 59 -33.79 8.28 -18.74
C LYS A 59 -33.00 8.49 -17.46
N THR A 60 -33.58 9.25 -16.54
CA THR A 60 -33.08 9.49 -15.19
C THR A 60 -32.68 8.15 -14.56
N PRO A 61 -31.46 8.01 -14.03
CA PRO A 61 -31.10 6.79 -13.31
C PRO A 61 -32.09 6.57 -12.15
N PRO A 62 -32.41 5.30 -11.81
CA PRO A 62 -33.26 5.01 -10.66
C PRO A 62 -32.67 5.70 -9.44
N SER A 63 -33.50 6.47 -8.75
CA SER A 63 -33.16 7.14 -7.50
C SER A 63 -32.64 6.08 -6.53
N LEU A 64 -31.33 6.11 -6.26
CA LEU A 64 -30.75 5.38 -5.13
C LEU A 64 -31.55 5.81 -3.91
N ALA A 65 -32.24 4.85 -3.29
CA ALA A 65 -32.96 5.07 -2.04
C ALA A 65 -32.08 5.89 -1.10
N ALA A 66 -32.64 6.96 -0.54
CA ALA A 66 -31.96 7.84 0.38
C ALA A 66 -31.20 7.01 1.41
N ALA A 67 -29.92 7.33 1.62
CA ALA A 67 -29.10 6.67 2.61
C ALA A 67 -29.87 6.57 3.94
N PRO A 68 -29.83 5.41 4.62
CA PRO A 68 -30.53 5.25 5.89
C PRO A 68 -30.15 6.39 6.84
N ALA A 69 -31.17 6.93 7.51
CA ALA A 69 -30.98 8.02 8.47
C ALA A 69 -29.89 7.62 9.47
N PRO A 70 -28.96 8.54 9.82
CA PRO A 70 -27.91 8.26 10.77
C PRO A 70 -28.51 7.74 12.08
N VAL A 71 -27.99 6.62 12.57
CA VAL A 71 -28.42 6.01 13.84
C VAL A 71 -28.17 7.05 14.95
N PRO A 72 -29.19 7.40 15.76
CA PRO A 72 -29.01 8.32 16.88
C PRO A 72 -27.92 7.80 17.82
N GLY A 73 -26.88 8.60 18.07
CA GLY A 73 -25.78 8.25 18.98
C GLY A 73 -24.47 7.85 18.30
N VAL A 74 -24.41 7.72 16.98
CA VAL A 74 -23.14 7.63 16.24
C VAL A 74 -22.74 9.03 15.82
N GLU A 75 -22.06 9.75 16.72
CA GLU A 75 -21.39 10.99 16.36
C GLU A 75 -20.36 10.64 15.29
N ARG A 76 -20.51 11.19 14.07
CA ARG A 76 -19.46 11.02 13.06
C ARG A 76 -18.19 11.59 13.66
N PRO A 77 -17.05 10.87 13.60
CA PRO A 77 -15.78 11.41 14.05
C PRO A 77 -15.60 12.81 13.45
N PRO A 78 -15.19 13.81 14.24
CA PRO A 78 -14.97 15.14 13.71
C PRO A 78 -13.99 15.07 12.54
N LEU A 79 -14.37 15.67 11.41
CA LEU A 79 -13.43 15.90 10.32
C LEU A 79 -12.33 16.81 10.87
N MET A 80 -11.07 16.42 10.70
CA MET A 80 -9.98 17.17 11.29
C MET A 80 -9.84 18.58 10.75
N PRO A 81 -9.32 19.50 11.58
CA PRO A 81 -8.84 20.79 11.13
C PRO A 81 -7.78 20.60 10.03
N LYS A 82 -7.89 21.37 8.94
CA LYS A 82 -6.94 21.34 7.82
C LYS A 82 -5.52 21.71 8.28
N GLU A 83 -5.44 22.49 9.34
CA GLU A 83 -4.24 22.98 10.00
C GLU A 83 -3.40 21.83 10.55
N LEU A 84 -4.04 20.82 11.16
CA LEU A 84 -3.34 19.67 11.72
C LEU A 84 -2.79 18.76 10.61
N ILE A 85 -3.52 18.60 9.52
CA ILE A 85 -3.03 17.90 8.33
C ILE A 85 -1.81 18.64 7.76
N ALA A 86 -1.89 19.96 7.58
CA ALA A 86 -0.76 20.75 7.08
C ALA A 86 0.48 20.60 7.98
N GLN A 87 0.31 20.66 9.30
CA GLN A 87 1.41 20.49 10.26
C GLN A 87 2.09 19.12 10.15
N VAL A 88 1.32 18.03 10.02
CA VAL A 88 1.88 16.69 9.83
C VAL A 88 2.76 16.64 8.57
N LEU A 89 2.28 17.22 7.47
CA LEU A 89 2.99 17.18 6.19
C LEU A 89 4.24 18.06 6.19
N GLU A 90 4.25 19.14 6.97
CA GLU A 90 5.43 20.01 7.14
C GLU A 90 6.53 19.32 7.97
N ASP A 91 6.16 18.67 9.06
CA ASP A 91 7.10 18.03 9.98
C ASP A 91 7.64 16.70 9.43
N ASN A 92 6.81 15.93 8.74
CA ASN A 92 7.20 14.69 8.07
C ASN A 92 7.32 14.90 6.56
N LYS A 93 8.43 15.53 6.14
CA LYS A 93 8.68 15.87 4.72
C LYS A 93 8.51 14.68 3.75
N PRO A 94 9.01 13.46 4.04
CA PRO A 94 8.77 12.31 3.19
C PRO A 94 7.27 12.02 3.00
N LEU A 95 6.50 11.98 4.10
CA LEU A 95 5.06 11.76 4.07
C LEU A 95 4.31 12.89 3.36
N GLY A 96 4.73 14.14 3.61
CA GLY A 96 4.29 15.34 2.90
C GLY A 96 4.39 15.22 1.39
N LEU A 97 5.57 14.80 0.91
CA LEU A 97 5.83 14.60 -0.51
C LEU A 97 4.98 13.46 -1.09
N PHE A 98 4.81 12.36 -0.34
CA PHE A 98 3.92 11.28 -0.75
C PHE A 98 2.48 11.76 -0.92
N MET A 99 1.94 12.45 0.08
CA MET A 99 0.57 12.94 0.05
C MET A 99 0.35 14.00 -1.03
N HIS A 100 1.38 14.79 -1.36
CA HIS A 100 1.34 15.69 -2.50
C HIS A 100 1.05 14.90 -3.78
N TYR A 101 1.84 13.90 -4.15
CA TYR A 101 1.58 13.13 -5.36
C TYR A 101 0.31 12.27 -5.27
N HIS A 102 0.05 11.66 -4.11
CA HIS A 102 -1.06 10.73 -3.93
C HIS A 102 -2.43 11.39 -4.07
N LYS A 103 -2.58 12.65 -3.66
CA LYS A 103 -3.84 13.40 -3.71
C LYS A 103 -4.07 14.15 -5.03
N HIS A 104 -3.08 14.23 -5.92
CA HIS A 104 -3.17 15.03 -7.15
C HIS A 104 -3.20 14.13 -8.40
N VAL A 105 -3.92 14.59 -9.42
CA VAL A 105 -3.93 13.91 -10.72
C VAL A 105 -2.64 14.21 -11.46
N LEU A 106 -1.81 13.19 -11.68
CA LEU A 106 -0.50 13.30 -12.34
C LEU A 106 -0.63 13.16 -13.86
N LEU A 107 -0.83 14.30 -14.54
CA LEU A 107 -1.09 14.34 -15.98
C LEU A 107 0.18 14.10 -16.82
N ASP A 108 1.33 14.58 -16.37
CA ASP A 108 2.60 14.43 -17.09
C ASP A 108 3.36 13.14 -16.70
N ALA A 109 4.33 12.78 -17.56
CA ALA A 109 5.18 11.62 -17.31
C ALA A 109 6.15 11.87 -16.14
N GLN A 110 6.66 13.10 -16.02
CA GLN A 110 7.62 13.47 -14.99
C GLN A 110 7.05 13.26 -13.58
N GLY A 111 5.85 13.78 -13.29
CA GLY A 111 5.22 13.63 -11.98
C GLY A 111 4.90 12.17 -11.66
N ARG A 112 4.50 11.36 -12.66
CA ARG A 112 4.32 9.92 -12.48
C ARG A 112 5.63 9.20 -12.15
N ASP A 113 6.73 9.58 -12.81
CA ASP A 113 8.05 8.99 -12.57
C ASP A 113 8.61 9.41 -11.20
N GLU A 114 8.40 10.66 -10.80
CA GLU A 114 8.74 11.14 -9.45
C GLU A 114 7.93 10.41 -8.36
N TYR A 115 6.64 10.22 -8.58
CA TYR A 115 5.80 9.45 -7.66
C TYR A 115 6.26 7.98 -7.56
N ARG A 116 6.58 7.34 -8.70
CA ARG A 116 7.12 5.98 -8.72
C ARG A 116 8.45 5.87 -7.99
N LYS A 117 9.37 6.82 -8.20
CA LYS A 117 10.65 6.87 -7.46
C LYS A 117 10.43 6.93 -5.96
N LEU A 118 9.41 7.66 -5.51
CA LEU A 118 9.03 7.73 -4.10
C LEU A 118 8.45 6.40 -3.58
N LEU A 119 7.55 5.77 -4.34
CA LEU A 119 6.95 4.47 -3.99
C LEU A 119 7.94 3.30 -4.01
N SER A 120 9.04 3.41 -4.76
CA SER A 120 10.11 2.41 -4.80
C SER A 120 11.36 2.82 -4.02
N GLY A 121 11.31 3.92 -3.26
CA GLY A 121 12.47 4.43 -2.53
C GLY A 121 12.74 3.58 -1.28
N PRO A 122 13.92 2.95 -1.12
CA PRO A 122 14.21 2.09 0.04
C PRO A 122 14.15 2.84 1.37
N GLU A 123 14.68 4.07 1.40
CA GLU A 123 14.59 4.92 2.59
C GLU A 123 13.15 5.28 2.93
N MET A 124 12.33 5.59 1.92
CA MET A 124 10.92 5.91 2.10
C MET A 124 10.16 4.72 2.71
N MET A 125 10.32 3.52 2.14
CA MET A 125 9.71 2.30 2.68
C MET A 125 10.11 2.05 4.12
N LYS A 126 11.40 2.19 4.43
CA LYS A 126 11.92 2.01 5.77
C LYS A 126 11.32 3.02 6.75
N THR A 127 11.29 4.31 6.38
CA THR A 127 10.68 5.37 7.20
C THR A 127 9.22 5.06 7.52
N MET A 128 8.42 4.67 6.52
CA MET A 128 7.01 4.35 6.73
C MET A 128 6.82 3.08 7.57
N ALA A 129 7.63 2.04 7.36
CA ALA A 129 7.60 0.84 8.21
C ALA A 129 7.98 1.16 9.66
N ASP A 130 9.00 1.99 9.88
CA ASP A 130 9.46 2.32 11.22
C ASP A 130 8.43 3.16 11.98
N GLY A 131 7.74 4.09 11.31
CA GLY A 131 6.62 4.83 11.88
C GLY A 131 5.48 3.90 12.34
N LEU A 132 5.09 2.95 11.50
CA LEU A 132 4.07 1.97 11.86
C LEU A 132 4.49 1.04 13.01
N LYS A 133 5.79 0.78 13.16
CA LYS A 133 6.36 -0.03 14.25
C LYS A 133 6.56 0.74 15.56
N ASP A 134 6.57 2.07 15.55
CA ASP A 134 6.79 2.86 16.76
C ASP A 134 5.64 2.65 17.76
N PRO A 135 5.86 2.11 18.97
CA PRO A 135 4.79 2.02 19.98
C PRO A 135 4.20 3.39 20.37
N GLY A 136 4.90 4.49 20.06
CA GLY A 136 4.62 5.84 20.51
C GLY A 136 4.73 5.97 22.03
N ARG A 137 4.35 7.13 22.58
CA ARG A 137 4.53 7.46 24.00
C ARG A 137 3.37 8.30 24.53
N GLY A 138 2.90 7.97 25.73
CA GLY A 138 1.84 8.72 26.39
C GLY A 138 0.47 8.52 25.75
N GLU A 139 -0.41 9.51 25.92
CA GLU A 139 -1.74 9.53 25.30
C GLU A 139 -1.63 9.58 23.77
N VAL A 140 -2.67 9.11 23.08
CA VAL A 140 -2.68 9.12 21.62
C VAL A 140 -3.06 10.51 21.14
N GLU A 141 -2.11 11.19 20.52
CA GLU A 141 -2.38 12.46 19.88
C GLU A 141 -3.09 12.24 18.53
N PRO A 142 -4.11 13.04 18.17
CA PRO A 142 -4.77 12.93 16.87
C PRO A 142 -3.78 12.92 15.71
N ARG A 143 -2.73 13.74 15.81
CA ARG A 143 -1.62 13.81 14.86
C ARG A 143 -0.99 12.45 14.58
N GLU A 144 -0.68 11.68 15.62
CA GLU A 144 -0.05 10.35 15.51
C GLU A 144 -0.97 9.38 14.74
N GLN A 145 -2.27 9.45 14.99
CA GLN A 145 -3.25 8.64 14.26
C GLN A 145 -3.24 8.95 12.76
N TYR A 146 -3.15 10.23 12.38
CA TYR A 146 -3.09 10.63 10.96
C TYR A 146 -1.80 10.22 10.26
N GLU A 147 -0.66 10.39 10.93
CA GLU A 147 0.64 9.94 10.41
C GLU A 147 0.58 8.46 10.07
N ARG A 148 0.09 7.64 11.01
CA ARG A 148 -0.05 6.19 10.83
C ARG A 148 -1.01 5.81 9.69
N LEU A 149 -2.13 6.51 9.54
CA LEU A 149 -3.05 6.26 8.42
C LEU A 149 -2.37 6.54 7.07
N MET A 150 -1.61 7.63 6.96
CA MET A 150 -0.92 7.98 5.72
C MET A 150 0.26 7.04 5.43
N GLU A 151 0.92 6.50 6.46
CA GLU A 151 1.91 5.44 6.31
C GLU A 151 1.30 4.16 5.73
N VAL A 152 0.11 3.76 6.19
CA VAL A 152 -0.63 2.63 5.58
C VAL A 152 -1.01 2.94 4.13
N ASP A 153 -1.48 4.16 3.84
CA ASP A 153 -1.80 4.59 2.47
C ASP A 153 -0.58 4.53 1.54
N TYR A 154 0.62 4.81 2.06
CA TYR A 154 1.87 4.62 1.32
C TYR A 154 2.06 3.16 0.92
N PHE A 155 1.95 2.22 1.86
CA PHE A 155 2.08 0.78 1.56
C PHE A 155 1.03 0.31 0.56
N LYS A 156 -0.21 0.77 0.72
CA LYS A 156 -1.31 0.47 -0.20
C LYS A 156 -0.99 0.95 -1.62
N ALA A 157 -0.56 2.20 -1.78
CA ALA A 157 -0.21 2.75 -3.08
C ALA A 157 1.00 2.04 -3.70
N ALA A 158 2.03 1.76 -2.90
CA ALA A 158 3.25 1.12 -3.35
C ALA A 158 3.01 -0.33 -3.82
N LEU A 159 2.13 -1.07 -3.14
CA LEU A 159 1.73 -2.44 -3.50
C LEU A 159 0.70 -2.50 -4.63
N ALA A 160 -0.12 -1.46 -4.80
CA ALA A 160 -1.04 -1.36 -5.94
C ALA A 160 -0.31 -1.20 -7.28
N TRP A 161 0.91 -0.66 -7.28
CA TRP A 161 1.77 -0.63 -8.46
C TRP A 161 2.40 -2.01 -8.72
N LYS A 162 1.77 -2.76 -9.65
CA LYS A 162 2.15 -4.15 -9.97
C LYS A 162 3.62 -4.35 -10.34
N ASP A 163 4.22 -3.39 -11.04
CA ASP A 163 5.60 -3.45 -11.51
C ASP A 163 6.59 -2.74 -10.57
N ASN A 164 6.20 -2.48 -9.31
CA ASN A 164 7.11 -1.87 -8.34
C ASN A 164 8.31 -2.81 -8.11
N PRO A 165 9.55 -2.39 -8.43
CA PRO A 165 10.72 -3.25 -8.30
C PRO A 165 11.00 -3.67 -6.84
N GLN A 166 10.44 -2.95 -5.86
CA GLN A 166 10.59 -3.21 -4.43
C GLN A 166 9.43 -4.00 -3.83
N ARG A 167 8.55 -4.60 -4.65
CA ARG A 167 7.35 -5.30 -4.17
C ARG A 167 7.64 -6.35 -3.09
N GLU A 168 8.67 -7.17 -3.26
CA GLU A 168 9.03 -8.18 -2.25
C GLU A 168 9.51 -7.56 -0.94
N GLN A 169 10.27 -6.46 -1.02
CA GLN A 169 10.71 -5.74 0.16
C GLN A 169 9.52 -5.07 0.88
N LEU A 170 8.55 -4.51 0.14
CA LEU A 170 7.31 -3.97 0.70
C LEU A 170 6.52 -5.04 1.47
N LEU A 171 6.38 -6.24 0.89
CA LEU A 171 5.68 -7.35 1.55
C LEU A 171 6.44 -7.80 2.81
N ALA A 172 7.77 -7.88 2.76
CA ALA A 172 8.58 -8.20 3.94
C ALA A 172 8.41 -7.14 5.06
N HIS A 173 8.38 -5.86 4.71
CA HIS A 173 8.09 -4.79 5.67
C HIS A 173 6.67 -4.87 6.25
N ALA A 174 5.67 -5.20 5.43
CA ALA A 174 4.31 -5.42 5.93
C ALA A 174 4.26 -6.54 6.97
N GLU A 175 4.93 -7.66 6.71
CA GLU A 175 5.03 -8.77 7.67
C GLU A 175 5.74 -8.35 8.98
N ASP A 176 6.84 -7.60 8.87
CA ASP A 176 7.59 -7.07 10.02
C ASP A 176 6.72 -6.15 10.88
N VAL A 177 5.99 -5.22 10.25
CA VAL A 177 5.02 -4.33 10.92
C VAL A 177 3.94 -5.13 11.65
N ILE A 178 3.38 -6.16 11.01
CA ILE A 178 2.33 -7.00 11.60
C ILE A 178 2.87 -7.73 12.84
N LEU A 179 4.03 -8.39 12.71
CA LEU A 179 4.62 -9.22 13.76
C LEU A 179 5.35 -8.43 14.85
N GLN A 180 5.56 -7.13 14.67
CA GLN A 180 6.21 -6.27 15.66
C GLN A 180 5.51 -6.35 17.02
N GLN A 181 6.26 -6.71 18.07
CA GLN A 181 5.74 -6.86 19.44
C GLN A 181 5.66 -5.50 20.17
N ASN A 182 4.89 -4.55 19.64
CA ASN A 182 4.77 -3.19 20.15
C ASN A 182 3.43 -2.89 20.87
N ILE A 183 2.62 -3.93 21.12
CA ILE A 183 1.36 -3.85 21.89
C ILE A 183 1.57 -4.55 23.23
N PHE A 184 1.49 -3.80 24.34
CA PHE A 184 1.75 -4.31 25.69
C PHE A 184 0.78 -3.74 26.74
N GLY A 185 0.64 -4.45 27.87
CA GLY A 185 -0.40 -4.18 28.86
C GLY A 185 -0.32 -2.82 29.56
N GLY A 186 0.85 -2.15 29.54
CA GLY A 186 1.03 -0.83 30.13
C GLY A 186 0.58 0.34 29.24
N GLN A 187 0.19 0.09 28.00
CA GLN A 187 -0.38 1.11 27.12
C GLN A 187 -1.85 1.37 27.45
N ASP A 188 -2.30 2.60 27.24
CA ASP A 188 -3.72 2.93 27.28
C ASP A 188 -4.49 2.17 26.18
N THR A 189 -5.80 2.05 26.37
CA THR A 189 -6.66 1.28 25.48
C THR A 189 -6.72 1.87 24.07
N GLU A 190 -6.71 3.20 23.93
CA GLU A 190 -6.78 3.87 22.63
C GLU A 190 -5.52 3.58 21.80
N ARG A 191 -4.33 3.66 22.41
CA ARG A 191 -3.06 3.30 21.78
C ARG A 191 -3.04 1.87 21.31
N ARG A 192 -3.50 0.92 22.14
CA ARG A 192 -3.58 -0.49 21.74
C ARG A 192 -4.51 -0.69 20.54
N TYR A 193 -5.63 0.02 20.50
CA TYR A 193 -6.56 -0.03 19.36
C TYR A 193 -5.98 0.58 18.09
N MET A 194 -5.32 1.74 18.20
CA MET A 194 -4.64 2.36 17.06
C MET A 194 -3.56 1.43 16.48
N LEU A 195 -2.71 0.85 17.34
CA LEU A 195 -1.66 -0.09 16.91
C LEU A 195 -2.25 -1.36 16.30
N ALA A 196 -3.30 -1.93 16.90
CA ALA A 196 -3.97 -3.11 16.37
C ALA A 196 -4.64 -2.80 15.02
N GLY A 197 -5.31 -1.64 14.88
CA GLY A 197 -5.93 -1.20 13.64
C GLY A 197 -4.92 -1.05 12.50
N GLY A 198 -3.76 -0.44 12.75
CA GLY A 198 -2.68 -0.37 11.77
C GLY A 198 -2.20 -1.76 11.32
N LYS A 199 -2.02 -2.70 12.25
CA LYS A 199 -1.63 -4.09 11.93
C LYS A 199 -2.71 -4.82 11.11
N MET A 200 -3.99 -4.59 11.41
CA MET A 200 -5.11 -5.16 10.68
C MET A 200 -5.13 -4.70 9.22
N GLU A 201 -4.96 -3.40 8.97
CA GLU A 201 -4.90 -2.88 7.61
C GLU A 201 -3.68 -3.42 6.87
N MET A 202 -2.51 -3.51 7.52
CA MET A 202 -1.33 -4.14 6.92
C MET A 202 -1.54 -5.63 6.61
N TYR A 203 -2.21 -6.37 7.49
CA TYR A 203 -2.56 -7.78 7.26
C TYR A 203 -3.49 -7.92 6.04
N ARG A 204 -4.49 -7.05 5.94
CA ARG A 204 -5.41 -7.02 4.80
C ARG A 204 -4.66 -6.74 3.50
N LEU A 205 -3.78 -5.73 3.49
CA LEU A 205 -2.94 -5.42 2.33
C LEU A 205 -2.10 -6.64 1.94
N LEU A 206 -1.47 -7.32 2.90
CA LEU A 206 -0.72 -8.55 2.65
C LEU A 206 -1.61 -9.65 2.06
N ALA A 207 -2.79 -9.90 2.63
CA ALA A 207 -3.70 -10.94 2.15
C ALA A 207 -4.27 -10.66 0.75
N GLU A 208 -4.44 -9.39 0.37
CA GLU A 208 -4.82 -8.98 -0.99
C GLU A 208 -3.70 -9.25 -2.01
N GLN A 209 -2.44 -9.17 -1.59
CA GLN A 209 -1.27 -9.38 -2.44
C GLN A 209 -0.80 -10.85 -2.49
N ASP A 210 -0.84 -11.54 -1.36
CA ASP A 210 -0.41 -12.93 -1.15
C ASP A 210 -1.06 -13.52 0.10
N MET A 211 -2.15 -14.27 -0.11
CA MET A 211 -2.90 -14.92 0.96
C MET A 211 -2.07 -15.98 1.70
N GLN A 212 -1.19 -16.71 0.99
CA GLN A 212 -0.40 -17.77 1.63
C GLN A 212 0.58 -17.17 2.63
N ARG A 213 1.23 -16.06 2.27
CA ARG A 213 2.10 -15.32 3.20
C ARG A 213 1.33 -14.77 4.40
N ALA A 214 0.14 -14.21 4.18
CA ALA A 214 -0.70 -13.71 5.28
C ALA A 214 -1.10 -14.83 6.27
N LEU A 215 -1.49 -16.00 5.78
CA LEU A 215 -1.83 -17.15 6.63
C LEU A 215 -0.59 -17.70 7.37
N ALA A 216 0.58 -17.69 6.74
CA ALA A 216 1.83 -18.12 7.36
C ALA A 216 2.25 -17.25 8.57
N LEU A 217 1.70 -16.04 8.71
CA LEU A 217 1.97 -15.20 9.88
C LEU A 217 1.45 -15.79 11.18
N GLY A 218 0.36 -16.56 11.16
CA GLY A 218 -0.17 -17.22 12.36
C GLY A 218 0.85 -18.22 12.95
N GLU A 219 1.50 -19.00 12.09
CA GLU A 219 2.56 -19.93 12.50
C GLU A 219 3.79 -19.19 13.05
N ARG A 220 4.19 -18.08 12.41
CA ARG A 220 5.32 -17.26 12.85
C ARG A 220 5.06 -16.52 14.16
N ALA A 221 3.81 -16.17 14.43
CA ALA A 221 3.41 -15.47 15.65
C ALA A 221 3.23 -16.42 16.85
N ARG A 222 3.25 -17.74 16.65
CA ARG A 222 3.05 -18.74 17.71
C ARG A 222 4.04 -18.52 18.87
N GLY A 223 3.52 -18.49 20.09
CA GLY A 223 4.28 -18.25 21.32
C GLY A 223 4.66 -16.79 21.56
N THR A 224 4.22 -15.85 20.70
CA THR A 224 4.43 -14.40 20.89
C THR A 224 3.15 -13.73 21.39
N ASN A 225 3.25 -12.47 21.84
CA ASN A 225 2.06 -11.66 22.15
C ASN A 225 1.19 -11.36 20.92
N MET A 226 1.68 -11.61 19.71
CA MET A 226 0.95 -11.40 18.46
C MET A 226 0.16 -12.61 17.98
N GLU A 227 0.28 -13.77 18.63
CA GLU A 227 -0.43 -15.00 18.25
C GLU A 227 -1.96 -14.78 18.20
N GLN A 228 -2.53 -14.20 19.25
CA GLN A 228 -3.98 -14.00 19.32
C GLN A 228 -4.48 -12.97 18.29
N LEU A 229 -3.75 -11.86 18.11
CA LEU A 229 -4.13 -10.83 17.15
C LEU A 229 -4.03 -11.35 15.71
N THR A 230 -2.96 -12.07 15.36
CA THR A 230 -2.79 -12.66 14.02
C THR A 230 -3.84 -13.73 13.72
N ALA A 231 -4.19 -14.59 14.68
CA ALA A 231 -5.28 -15.54 14.53
C ALA A 231 -6.64 -14.84 14.32
N TRP A 232 -6.90 -13.76 15.05
CA TRP A 232 -8.11 -12.95 14.88
C TRP A 232 -8.16 -12.28 13.50
N MET A 233 -7.05 -11.66 13.04
CA MET A 233 -6.96 -11.03 11.73
C MET A 233 -7.22 -12.02 10.58
N ALA A 234 -6.65 -13.24 10.68
CA ALA A 234 -6.91 -14.30 9.71
C ALA A 234 -8.39 -14.69 9.65
N THR A 235 -9.04 -14.79 10.82
CA THR A 235 -10.47 -15.11 10.92
C THR A 235 -11.34 -14.00 10.31
N GLU A 236 -11.00 -12.73 10.58
CA GLU A 236 -11.74 -11.59 10.05
C GLU A 236 -11.61 -11.48 8.53
N GLU A 237 -10.42 -11.66 7.98
CA GLU A 237 -10.18 -11.63 6.54
C GLU A 237 -10.92 -12.78 5.82
N GLN A 238 -10.96 -13.98 6.41
CA GLN A 238 -11.75 -15.09 5.88
C GLN A 238 -13.26 -14.78 5.87
N ARG A 239 -13.76 -14.16 6.95
CA ARG A 239 -15.16 -13.72 7.04
C ARG A 239 -15.48 -12.70 5.95
N ARG A 240 -14.64 -11.68 5.79
CA ARG A 240 -14.79 -10.64 4.76
C ARG A 240 -14.90 -11.25 3.38
N ARG A 241 -13.98 -12.14 3.00
CA ARG A 241 -13.98 -12.78 1.68
C ARG A 241 -15.22 -13.61 1.41
N THR A 242 -15.67 -14.35 2.42
CA THR A 242 -16.91 -15.13 2.32
C THR A 242 -18.11 -14.21 2.07
N GLN A 243 -18.18 -13.06 2.76
CA GLN A 243 -19.23 -12.06 2.54
C GLN A 243 -19.13 -11.41 1.15
N GLU A 244 -17.94 -11.02 0.70
CA GLU A 244 -17.71 -10.44 -0.63
C GLU A 244 -18.13 -11.40 -1.75
N GLU A 245 -17.82 -12.69 -1.60
CA GLU A 245 -18.24 -13.73 -2.55
C GLU A 245 -19.76 -13.91 -2.56
N GLN A 246 -20.40 -13.95 -1.39
CA GLN A 246 -21.85 -14.04 -1.28
C GLN A 246 -22.54 -12.86 -1.98
N ILE A 247 -22.10 -11.63 -1.70
CA ILE A 247 -22.63 -10.42 -2.34
C ILE A 247 -22.45 -10.50 -3.85
N ARG A 248 -21.29 -10.95 -4.33
CA ARG A 248 -21.04 -11.11 -5.78
C ARG A 248 -22.01 -12.10 -6.42
N LEU A 249 -22.29 -13.23 -5.77
CA LEU A 249 -23.24 -14.24 -6.27
C LEU A 249 -24.68 -13.70 -6.29
N GLU A 250 -25.09 -12.98 -5.25
CA GLU A 250 -26.41 -12.34 -5.16
C GLU A 250 -26.58 -11.30 -6.27
N MET A 251 -25.59 -10.44 -6.51
CA MET A 251 -25.60 -9.47 -7.60
C MET A 251 -25.71 -10.13 -8.99
N GLN A 252 -24.98 -11.24 -9.21
CA GLN A 252 -25.07 -11.99 -10.46
C GLN A 252 -26.45 -12.63 -10.66
N ALA A 253 -27.06 -13.17 -9.61
CA ALA A 253 -28.40 -13.73 -9.65
C ALA A 253 -29.46 -12.65 -9.95
N GLN A 254 -29.35 -11.49 -9.32
CA GLN A 254 -30.23 -10.34 -9.59
C GLN A 254 -30.10 -9.86 -11.03
N ALA A 255 -28.87 -9.76 -11.57
CA ALA A 255 -28.63 -9.36 -12.94
C ALA A 255 -29.24 -10.35 -13.97
N ARG A 256 -29.18 -11.66 -13.70
CA ARG A 256 -29.81 -12.69 -14.53
C ARG A 256 -31.33 -12.63 -14.50
N ASN A 257 -31.92 -12.48 -13.30
CA ASN A 257 -33.38 -12.37 -13.16
C ASN A 257 -33.93 -11.10 -13.82
N SER A 258 -33.16 -10.01 -13.82
CA SER A 258 -33.54 -8.75 -14.47
C SER A 258 -33.40 -8.78 -16.00
N ALA A 259 -32.65 -9.75 -16.54
CA ALA A 259 -32.42 -9.93 -17.97
C ALA A 259 -33.34 -10.99 -18.61
N ALA A 260 -34.16 -11.69 -17.83
CA ALA A 260 -35.15 -12.64 -18.34
C ALA A 260 -36.38 -11.86 -18.84
N PRO A 261 -36.79 -12.04 -20.13
CA PRO A 261 -37.92 -11.34 -20.74
C PRO A 261 -39.28 -11.81 -20.24
#